data_AF-A0A821S8Z6-F1
#
_entry.id   AF-A0A821S8Z6-F1
#
_cell.length_a   1.000
_cell.length_b   1.000
_cell.length_c   1.000
_cell.angle_alpha   90.00
_cell.angle_beta   90.00
_cell.angle_gamma   90.00
#
_symmetry.space_group_name_H-M   'P 1'
#
loop_
_entity.id
_entity.type
_entity.pdbx_description
1 polymer ?
#
loop_
_entity_poly.entity_id
_entity_poly.type
_entity_poly.pdbx_seq_one_letter_code
_entity_poly.pdbx_strand_id
1 'polypeptide(L)'
;MQDTGFQFAYNEIETIPNRFEASDVVLSRDGHVMYVVFDNTYQIGAICTSLGRSFNCTDRLLDWPDLSLNKKKSGFEGMAYNPMSGTYFVVQEAIETNTKNLYKANVFEIFINPKDSTPIRLVESCLANWDFGSDNKGFEGLEFVFHRSSGQTYLLGLCEANKCDHKSASNNDGRIVVLEKKTATTK
;
A
#
# COMPACT_ATOMS: atom_id res chain seq x y z
N MET A 1 -13.53 -29.34 22.56
CA MET A 1 -13.50 -27.88 22.36
C MET A 1 -12.05 -27.56 22.05
N GLN A 2 -11.70 -27.30 20.78
CA GLN A 2 -10.36 -26.82 20.46
C GLN A 2 -10.32 -25.34 20.82
N ASP A 3 -9.30 -24.97 21.59
CA ASP A 3 -9.09 -23.61 22.05
C ASP A 3 -8.63 -22.76 20.85
N THR A 4 -9.56 -22.05 20.23
CA THR A 4 -9.25 -21.12 19.13
C THR A 4 -8.83 -19.79 19.74
N GLY A 5 -7.56 -19.68 20.10
CA GLY A 5 -6.93 -18.45 20.58
C GLY A 5 -5.94 -17.88 19.57
N PHE A 6 -5.70 -16.57 19.61
CA PHE A 6 -4.55 -15.97 18.94
C PHE A 6 -3.27 -16.44 19.65
N GLN A 7 -2.46 -17.26 18.98
CA GLN A 7 -1.14 -17.60 19.46
C GLN A 7 -0.15 -16.58 18.88
N PHE A 8 0.45 -15.76 19.75
CA PHE A 8 1.53 -14.85 19.35
C PHE A 8 2.76 -15.68 18.96
N ALA A 9 3.23 -15.49 17.73
CA ALA A 9 4.51 -16.01 17.27
C ALA A 9 5.32 -14.82 16.74
N TYR A 10 6.58 -14.74 17.17
CA TYR A 10 7.45 -13.58 16.96
C TYR A 10 8.51 -13.92 15.92
N ASN A 11 8.56 -13.12 14.85
CA ASN A 11 9.62 -13.12 13.84
C ASN A 11 9.96 -11.66 13.52
N GLU A 12 11.24 -11.31 13.56
CA GLU A 12 11.74 -10.00 13.13
C GLU A 12 12.56 -10.14 11.84
N ILE A 13 12.29 -9.25 10.89
CA ILE A 13 13.20 -9.01 9.77
C ILE A 13 14.22 -7.97 10.25
N GLU A 14 15.41 -8.43 10.64
CA GLU A 14 16.53 -7.56 10.99
C GLU A 14 17.46 -7.38 9.78
N THR A 15 17.43 -6.20 9.14
CA THR A 15 18.51 -5.75 8.24
C THR A 15 18.73 -4.25 8.40
N ILE A 16 19.98 -3.80 8.31
CA ILE A 16 20.36 -2.37 8.35
C ILE A 16 19.72 -1.69 7.11
N PRO A 17 18.86 -0.66 7.25
CA PRO A 17 18.80 0.34 8.32
C PRO A 17 17.92 -0.08 9.51
N ASN A 18 18.36 0.26 10.72
CA ASN A 18 17.85 -0.19 12.03
C ASN A 18 16.38 0.14 12.38
N ARG A 19 15.53 0.52 11.42
CA ARG A 19 14.12 0.83 11.68
C ARG A 19 13.27 0.68 10.42
N PHE A 20 12.22 -0.11 10.53
CA PHE A 20 11.11 -0.17 9.58
C PHE A 20 9.88 0.46 10.21
N GLU A 21 9.23 1.40 9.52
CA GLU A 21 7.96 2.00 9.93
C GLU A 21 6.86 1.38 9.04
N ALA A 22 6.26 0.27 9.51
CA ALA A 22 5.25 -0.47 8.75
C ALA A 22 3.90 0.25 8.79
N SER A 23 3.31 0.46 7.61
CA SER A 23 2.03 1.19 7.49
C SER A 23 0.85 0.27 7.19
N ASP A 24 1.03 -0.76 6.37
CA ASP A 24 -0.07 -1.66 5.99
C ASP A 24 0.41 -3.07 5.65
N VAL A 25 -0.50 -4.04 5.69
CA VAL A 25 -0.25 -5.46 5.43
C VAL A 25 -1.36 -6.10 4.60
N VAL A 26 -0.97 -6.81 3.55
CA VAL A 26 -1.90 -7.60 2.73
C VAL A 26 -1.44 -9.04 2.61
N LEU A 27 -2.41 -9.95 2.63
CA LEU A 27 -2.14 -11.36 2.37
C LEU A 27 -2.00 -11.62 0.87
N SER A 28 -1.01 -12.41 0.50
CA SER A 28 -0.88 -12.98 -0.84
C SER A 28 -2.07 -13.86 -1.20
N ARG A 29 -2.32 -14.03 -2.50
CA ARG A 29 -3.46 -14.81 -3.01
C ARG A 29 -3.53 -16.23 -2.44
N ASP A 30 -2.39 -16.88 -2.28
CA ASP A 30 -2.29 -18.26 -1.79
C ASP A 30 -2.26 -18.34 -0.25
N GLY A 31 -2.24 -17.20 0.44
CA GLY A 31 -2.23 -17.14 1.89
C GLY A 31 -0.91 -17.50 2.55
N HIS A 32 0.17 -17.67 1.79
CA HIS A 32 1.46 -18.12 2.32
C HIS A 32 2.41 -16.98 2.70
N VAL A 33 2.21 -15.81 2.11
CA VAL A 33 3.04 -14.61 2.34
C VAL A 33 2.16 -13.43 2.73
N MET A 34 2.57 -12.65 3.72
CA MET A 34 2.07 -11.32 4.05
C MET A 34 3.03 -10.31 3.45
N TYR A 35 2.50 -9.40 2.63
CA TYR A 35 3.25 -8.27 2.12
C TYR A 35 3.04 -7.05 3.00
N VAL A 36 4.13 -6.42 3.42
CA VAL A 36 4.13 -5.26 4.30
C VAL A 36 4.77 -4.09 3.57
N VAL A 37 4.09 -2.95 3.55
CA VAL A 37 4.67 -1.70 3.05
C VAL A 37 5.16 -0.85 4.22
N PHE A 38 6.17 -0.04 3.97
CA PHE A 38 6.80 0.81 4.97
C PHE A 38 6.80 2.27 4.51
N ASP A 39 6.58 3.23 5.42
CA ASP A 39 6.63 4.66 5.11
C ASP A 39 8.06 5.14 4.86
N ASN A 40 9.05 4.46 5.44
CA ASN A 40 10.40 4.98 5.55
C ASN A 40 11.41 4.35 4.60
N THR A 41 11.03 3.30 3.85
CA THR A 41 11.91 2.58 2.93
C THR A 41 11.17 2.16 1.65
N TYR A 42 11.89 2.18 0.52
CA TYR A 42 11.44 1.67 -0.77
C TYR A 42 11.59 0.15 -0.86
N GLN A 43 11.04 -0.55 0.13
CA GLN A 43 11.06 -1.99 0.21
C GLN A 43 9.67 -2.49 0.58
N ILE A 44 9.35 -3.73 0.17
CA ILE A 44 8.18 -4.46 0.63
C ILE A 44 8.67 -5.66 1.44
N GLY A 45 8.21 -5.78 2.68
CA GLY A 45 8.44 -6.96 3.49
C GLY A 45 7.60 -8.13 2.95
N ALA A 46 8.23 -9.26 2.67
CA ALA A 46 7.54 -10.50 2.34
C ALA A 46 7.74 -11.46 3.52
N ILE A 47 6.72 -11.60 4.36
CA ILE A 47 6.75 -12.38 5.60
C ILE A 47 5.91 -13.65 5.43
N CYS A 48 6.48 -14.80 5.71
CA CYS A 48 5.79 -16.08 5.63
C CYS A 48 4.71 -16.19 6.72
N THR A 49 3.50 -16.63 6.37
CA THR A 49 2.44 -16.86 7.37
C THR A 49 2.73 -18.00 8.33
N SER A 50 3.64 -18.91 7.95
CA SER A 50 4.18 -19.91 8.86
C SER A 50 5.16 -19.33 9.90
N LEU A 51 5.46 -18.03 9.84
CA LEU A 51 6.35 -17.31 10.76
C LEU A 51 7.68 -18.06 10.96
N GLY A 52 8.40 -18.28 9.85
CA GLY A 52 9.71 -18.96 9.86
C GLY A 52 9.69 -20.46 10.15
N ARG A 53 8.51 -21.08 10.37
CA ARG A 53 8.40 -22.53 10.67
C ARG A 53 8.36 -23.44 9.43
N SER A 54 8.51 -22.88 8.23
CA SER A 54 8.46 -23.64 6.97
C SER A 54 9.78 -23.52 6.20
N PHE A 55 10.34 -24.66 5.79
CA PHE A 55 11.57 -24.70 4.98
C PHE A 55 11.40 -24.14 3.56
N ASN A 56 10.16 -23.94 3.11
CA ASN A 56 9.85 -23.51 1.74
C ASN A 56 9.52 -22.01 1.63
N CYS A 57 9.65 -21.26 2.71
CA CYS A 57 9.34 -19.84 2.73
C CYS A 57 10.36 -19.12 3.62
N THR A 58 10.95 -18.05 3.09
CA THR A 58 11.95 -17.24 3.79
C THR A 58 11.49 -15.78 3.80
N ASP A 59 11.44 -15.21 5.00
CA ASP A 59 11.15 -13.80 5.21
C ASP A 59 12.24 -12.95 4.53
N ARG A 60 11.85 -11.92 3.79
CA ARG A 60 12.81 -11.07 3.06
C ARG A 60 12.23 -9.71 2.71
N LEU A 61 13.12 -8.80 2.35
CA LEU A 61 12.78 -7.51 1.77
C LEU A 61 12.86 -7.59 0.25
N LEU A 62 11.86 -7.00 -0.40
CA LEU A 62 11.78 -6.88 -1.85
C LEU A 62 12.03 -5.42 -2.22
N ASP A 63 13.06 -5.15 -3.00
CA ASP A 63 13.40 -3.78 -3.40
C ASP A 63 12.40 -3.24 -4.42
N TRP A 64 11.97 -2.00 -4.21
CA TRP A 64 11.08 -1.29 -5.13
C TRP A 64 11.80 -0.97 -6.45
N PRO A 65 11.14 -1.15 -7.61
CA PRO A 65 11.82 -1.07 -8.90
C PRO A 65 12.01 0.36 -9.42
N ASP A 66 11.24 1.34 -8.92
CA ASP A 66 11.28 2.72 -9.41
C ASP A 66 12.15 3.62 -8.53
N LEU A 67 13.37 3.84 -8.98
CA LEU A 67 14.35 4.71 -8.33
C LEU A 67 14.18 6.20 -8.69
N SER A 68 13.24 6.55 -9.58
CA SER A 68 12.99 7.95 -9.94
C SER A 68 12.23 8.73 -8.87
N LEU A 69 11.71 8.02 -7.87
CA LEU A 69 11.09 8.59 -6.68
C LEU A 69 12.18 9.23 -5.80
N ASN A 70 12.53 10.48 -6.11
CA ASN A 70 13.62 11.25 -5.49
C ASN A 70 13.40 11.64 -4.01
N LYS A 71 12.49 10.98 -3.29
CA LYS A 71 12.28 11.22 -1.85
C LYS A 71 13.22 10.31 -1.04
N LYS A 72 13.65 10.78 0.14
CA LYS A 72 14.44 9.97 1.09
C LYS A 72 13.65 8.81 1.71
N LYS A 73 12.33 8.95 1.74
CA LYS A 73 11.36 8.00 2.29
C LYS A 73 10.36 7.63 1.19
N SER A 74 9.83 6.41 1.24
CA SER A 74 8.79 5.94 0.32
C SER A 74 7.46 6.65 0.54
N GLY A 75 7.10 6.92 1.80
CA GLY A 75 5.77 7.40 2.19
C GLY A 75 4.67 6.44 1.76
N PHE A 76 4.92 5.12 1.72
CA PHE A 76 3.89 4.14 1.45
C PHE A 76 3.01 3.96 2.67
N GLU A 77 1.71 4.19 2.53
CA GLU A 77 0.77 4.23 3.65
C GLU A 77 -0.40 3.24 3.50
N GLY A 78 -0.44 2.49 2.41
CA GLY A 78 -1.49 1.51 2.19
C GLY A 78 -1.20 0.56 1.04
N MET A 79 -1.77 -0.63 1.12
CA MET A 79 -1.66 -1.64 0.08
C MET A 79 -2.97 -2.44 -0.04
N ALA A 80 -3.36 -2.80 -1.25
CA ALA A 80 -4.55 -3.60 -1.49
C ALA A 80 -4.30 -4.65 -2.58
N TYR A 81 -4.86 -5.85 -2.43
CA TYR A 81 -4.75 -6.90 -3.44
C TYR A 81 -5.92 -6.86 -4.42
N ASN A 82 -5.63 -6.88 -5.73
CA ASN A 82 -6.61 -7.01 -6.79
C ASN A 82 -6.70 -8.46 -7.29
N PRO A 83 -7.70 -9.24 -6.85
CA PRO A 83 -7.87 -10.63 -7.28
C PRO A 83 -8.24 -10.79 -8.76
N MET A 84 -8.69 -9.72 -9.44
CA MET A 84 -9.12 -9.80 -10.84
C MET A 84 -7.94 -9.88 -11.81
N SER A 85 -6.85 -9.17 -11.50
CA SER A 85 -5.62 -9.14 -12.29
C SER A 85 -4.44 -9.84 -11.62
N GLY A 86 -4.56 -10.19 -10.33
CA GLY A 86 -3.44 -10.72 -9.56
C GLY A 86 -2.35 -9.69 -9.27
N THR A 87 -2.71 -8.40 -9.27
CA THR A 87 -1.82 -7.27 -8.98
C THR A 87 -2.11 -6.71 -7.59
N TYR A 88 -1.26 -5.81 -7.13
CA TYR A 88 -1.43 -5.08 -5.89
C TYR A 88 -1.45 -3.59 -6.19
N PHE A 89 -2.26 -2.85 -5.47
CA PHE A 89 -2.18 -1.40 -5.40
C PHE A 89 -1.36 -1.01 -4.17
N VAL A 90 -0.46 -0.06 -4.32
CA VAL A 90 0.29 0.56 -3.22
C VAL A 90 0.05 2.06 -3.31
N VAL A 91 -0.27 2.70 -2.19
CA VAL A 91 -0.47 4.14 -2.15
C VAL A 91 0.69 4.81 -1.43
N GLN A 92 1.24 5.83 -2.08
CA GLN A 92 2.13 6.79 -1.49
C GLN A 92 1.30 7.98 -1.00
N GLU A 93 1.62 8.49 0.19
CA GLU A 93 1.05 9.70 0.80
C GLU A 93 1.12 10.92 -0.13
N ALA A 94 0.62 12.08 0.32
CA ALA A 94 0.69 13.33 -0.43
C ALA A 94 2.07 13.58 -1.06
N ILE A 95 2.06 13.68 -2.39
CA ILE A 95 3.16 14.25 -3.15
C ILE A 95 2.76 15.62 -3.68
N GLU A 96 3.68 16.57 -3.59
CA GLU A 96 3.48 17.90 -4.18
C GLU A 96 3.39 17.75 -5.69
N THR A 97 2.35 18.33 -6.28
CA THR A 97 2.17 18.36 -7.73
C THR A 97 2.94 19.52 -8.35
N ASN A 98 2.94 19.63 -9.68
CA ASN A 98 3.50 20.80 -10.37
C ASN A 98 2.77 22.12 -10.02
N THR A 99 1.62 22.04 -9.36
CA THR A 99 0.92 23.20 -8.81
C THR A 99 1.30 23.37 -7.34
N LYS A 100 1.89 24.52 -7.01
CA LYS A 100 2.36 24.84 -5.65
C LYS A 100 1.24 24.68 -4.63
N ASN A 101 1.56 24.06 -3.48
CA ASN A 101 0.63 23.78 -2.37
C ASN A 101 -0.58 22.91 -2.76
N LEU A 102 -0.48 22.15 -3.86
CA LEU A 102 -1.46 21.14 -4.23
C LEU A 102 -0.83 19.77 -4.13
N TYR A 103 -1.40 18.92 -3.28
CA TYR A 103 -0.88 17.60 -2.99
C TYR A 103 -1.87 16.53 -3.44
N LYS A 104 -1.34 15.42 -3.96
CA LYS A 104 -2.14 14.26 -4.39
C LYS A 104 -1.45 12.98 -3.93
N ALA A 105 -2.23 11.94 -3.64
CA ALA A 105 -1.67 10.62 -3.42
C ALA A 105 -1.27 10.01 -4.76
N ASN A 106 -0.17 9.26 -4.77
CA ASN A 106 0.24 8.49 -5.93
C ASN A 106 -0.11 7.02 -5.70
N VAL A 107 -0.89 6.44 -6.60
CA VAL A 107 -1.28 5.03 -6.53
C VAL A 107 -0.49 4.27 -7.58
N PHE A 108 0.27 3.29 -7.13
CA PHE A 108 1.00 2.36 -7.98
C PHE A 108 0.22 1.06 -8.09
N GLU A 109 0.13 0.51 -9.30
CA GLU A 109 -0.21 -0.89 -9.48
C GLU A 109 1.06 -1.69 -9.76
N ILE A 110 1.26 -2.77 -9.03
CA ILE A 110 2.43 -3.61 -9.12
C ILE A 110 2.05 -5.08 -9.26
N PHE A 111 2.94 -5.85 -9.87
CA PHE A 111 2.96 -7.29 -9.80
C PHE A 111 4.08 -7.72 -8.86
N ILE A 112 3.81 -8.71 -8.00
CA ILE A 112 4.81 -9.28 -7.10
C ILE A 112 4.98 -10.76 -7.43
N ASN A 113 6.19 -11.15 -7.81
CA ASN A 113 6.61 -12.54 -7.91
C ASN A 113 7.94 -12.73 -7.17
N PRO A 114 7.91 -13.23 -5.93
CA PRO A 114 9.11 -13.38 -5.13
C PRO A 114 10.18 -14.32 -5.72
N LYS A 115 9.84 -15.14 -6.73
CA LYS A 115 10.79 -16.06 -7.36
C LYS A 115 11.64 -15.40 -8.45
N ASP A 116 11.23 -14.22 -8.91
CA ASP A 116 11.93 -13.52 -9.98
C ASP A 116 13.16 -12.77 -9.44
N SER A 117 14.15 -12.54 -10.31
CA SER A 117 15.32 -11.71 -9.98
C SER A 117 14.96 -10.26 -9.68
N THR A 118 13.83 -9.80 -10.23
CA THR A 118 13.22 -8.49 -9.98
C THR A 118 11.80 -8.75 -9.46
N PRO A 119 11.64 -8.94 -8.14
CA PRO A 119 10.39 -9.45 -7.58
C PRO A 119 9.18 -8.55 -7.76
N ILE A 120 9.41 -7.24 -7.88
CA ILE A 120 8.36 -6.25 -8.04
C ILE A 120 8.47 -5.65 -9.44
N ARG A 121 7.35 -5.67 -10.17
CA ARG A 121 7.23 -5.00 -11.47
C ARG A 121 6.14 -3.95 -11.40
N LEU A 122 6.49 -2.71 -11.72
CA LEU A 122 5.51 -1.63 -11.87
C LEU A 122 4.65 -1.89 -13.11
N VAL A 123 3.33 -1.89 -12.93
CA VAL A 123 2.33 -1.99 -14.01
C VAL A 123 1.98 -0.59 -14.50
N GLU A 124 1.55 0.26 -13.59
CA GLU A 124 1.23 1.67 -13.84
C GLU A 124 1.31 2.47 -12.54
N SER A 125 1.35 3.80 -12.65
CA SER A 125 1.18 4.71 -11.53
C SER A 125 0.30 5.88 -11.96
N CYS A 126 -0.53 6.39 -11.04
CA CYS A 126 -1.37 7.54 -11.28
C CYS A 126 -1.61 8.36 -10.03
N LEU A 127 -1.71 9.69 -10.21
CA LEU A 127 -2.17 10.56 -9.13
C LEU A 127 -3.66 10.37 -8.92
N ALA A 128 -4.05 10.10 -7.68
CA ALA A 128 -5.45 10.06 -7.31
C ALA A 128 -6.09 11.42 -7.62
N ASN A 129 -7.31 11.39 -8.15
CA ASN A 129 -8.08 12.62 -8.38
C ASN A 129 -8.72 13.12 -7.08
N TRP A 130 -7.88 13.40 -6.09
CA TRP A 130 -8.23 13.93 -4.79
C TRP A 130 -7.11 14.85 -4.31
N ASP A 131 -7.48 16.03 -3.82
CA ASP A 131 -6.52 17.05 -3.41
C ASP A 131 -6.37 17.05 -1.88
N PHE A 132 -5.13 16.99 -1.41
CA PHE A 132 -4.78 17.18 -0.02
C PHE A 132 -4.26 18.60 0.21
N GLY A 133 -4.50 19.13 1.41
CA GLY A 133 -4.10 20.50 1.75
C GLY A 133 -2.67 20.66 2.28
N SER A 134 -1.94 19.57 2.52
CA SER A 134 -0.52 19.56 2.87
C SER A 134 0.17 18.26 2.43
N ASP A 135 1.47 18.20 2.69
CA ASP A 135 2.35 17.05 2.53
C ASP A 135 2.26 16.01 3.65
N ASN A 136 1.65 16.33 4.80
CA ASN A 136 1.45 15.42 5.94
C ASN A 136 -0.01 14.94 6.07
N LYS A 137 -0.67 14.82 4.91
CA LYS A 137 -2.00 14.25 4.76
C LYS A 137 -1.97 13.24 3.63
N GLY A 138 -2.72 12.17 3.79
CA GLY A 138 -2.85 11.18 2.74
C GLY A 138 -3.92 10.16 3.04
N PHE A 139 -3.84 9.07 2.30
CA PHE A 139 -4.51 7.83 2.64
C PHE A 139 -3.59 7.04 3.56
N GLU A 140 -4.09 6.63 4.72
CA GLU A 140 -3.45 5.84 5.80
C GLU A 140 -3.88 4.36 5.73
N GLY A 141 -4.26 3.93 4.54
CA GLY A 141 -4.81 2.60 4.30
C GLY A 141 -5.57 2.55 2.98
N LEU A 142 -5.60 1.36 2.40
CA LEU A 142 -6.19 1.15 1.09
C LEU A 142 -6.95 -0.19 1.07
N GLU A 143 -8.18 -0.19 0.59
CA GLU A 143 -8.94 -1.43 0.39
C GLU A 143 -9.42 -1.56 -1.05
N PHE A 144 -9.43 -2.78 -1.58
CA PHE A 144 -9.86 -3.06 -2.95
C PHE A 144 -11.32 -3.50 -2.99
N VAL A 145 -12.09 -2.95 -3.93
CA VAL A 145 -13.47 -3.37 -4.17
C VAL A 145 -13.71 -3.59 -5.64
N PHE A 146 -14.17 -4.79 -6.00
CA PHE A 146 -14.68 -5.10 -7.34
C PHE A 146 -16.20 -5.15 -7.34
N HIS A 147 -16.84 -4.22 -8.05
CA HIS A 147 -18.28 -4.20 -8.18
C HIS A 147 -18.73 -5.11 -9.33
N ARG A 148 -19.17 -6.32 -8.97
CA ARG A 148 -19.46 -7.41 -9.93
C ARG A 148 -20.47 -7.05 -11.02
N SER A 149 -21.49 -6.25 -10.72
CA SER A 149 -22.55 -5.95 -11.68
C SER A 149 -22.14 -4.92 -12.73
N SER A 150 -21.32 -3.92 -12.37
CA SER A 150 -20.78 -2.96 -13.33
C SER A 150 -19.43 -3.38 -13.92
N GLY A 151 -18.78 -4.39 -13.35
CA GLY A 151 -17.43 -4.79 -13.71
C GLY A 151 -16.36 -3.77 -13.33
N GLN A 152 -16.68 -2.84 -12.42
CA GLN A 152 -15.83 -1.71 -12.08
C GLN A 152 -14.94 -2.00 -10.88
N THR A 153 -13.67 -1.58 -10.97
CA THR A 153 -12.71 -1.60 -9.86
C THR A 153 -12.73 -0.27 -9.13
N TYR A 154 -12.78 -0.35 -7.80
CA TYR A 154 -12.66 0.76 -6.88
C TYR A 154 -11.55 0.51 -5.87
N LEU A 155 -10.97 1.59 -5.38
CA LEU A 155 -10.14 1.63 -4.19
C LEU A 155 -10.81 2.49 -3.14
N LEU A 156 -10.79 2.03 -1.90
CA LEU A 156 -11.23 2.81 -0.74
C LEU A 156 -9.98 3.32 -0.03
N GLY A 157 -9.70 4.61 -0.19
CA GLY A 157 -8.64 5.29 0.56
C GLY A 157 -9.17 5.70 1.93
N LEU A 158 -8.48 5.29 2.99
CA LEU A 158 -8.82 5.66 4.36
C LEU A 158 -8.04 6.92 4.74
N CYS A 159 -8.72 8.02 5.03
CA CYS A 159 -8.08 9.21 5.58
C CYS A 159 -8.31 9.30 7.09
N GLU A 160 -7.25 9.53 7.84
CA GLU A 160 -7.35 9.91 9.25
C GLU A 160 -7.71 11.39 9.41
N ALA A 161 -8.64 11.67 10.33
CA ALA A 161 -8.96 12.96 10.93
C ALA A 161 -9.25 14.15 9.97
N ASN A 162 -9.97 15.15 10.48
CA ASN A 162 -10.25 16.41 9.78
C ASN A 162 -10.70 16.27 8.31
N LYS A 163 -11.34 15.15 7.93
CA LYS A 163 -11.84 14.89 6.56
C LYS A 163 -10.79 14.98 5.45
N CYS A 164 -9.53 14.63 5.75
CA CYS A 164 -8.37 14.85 4.88
C CYS A 164 -8.08 16.33 4.53
N ASP A 165 -8.57 17.30 5.32
CA ASP A 165 -8.42 18.76 5.10
C ASP A 165 -7.80 19.45 6.34
N HIS A 166 -7.09 20.56 6.13
CA HIS A 166 -6.51 21.39 7.20
C HIS A 166 -7.50 22.41 7.78
N LYS A 167 -8.63 22.64 7.10
CA LYS A 167 -9.50 23.80 7.39
C LYS A 167 -10.57 23.57 8.45
N SER A 168 -10.74 22.38 9.01
CA SER A 168 -11.73 22.14 10.07
C SER A 168 -11.07 21.93 11.44
N ALA A 169 -11.16 22.96 12.29
CA ALA A 169 -10.78 22.88 13.71
C ALA A 169 -11.80 22.12 14.59
N SER A 170 -12.65 21.26 14.01
CA SER A 170 -13.65 20.51 14.77
C SER A 170 -13.95 19.14 14.15
N ASN A 171 -13.81 18.13 15.02
CA ASN A 171 -14.11 16.71 14.92
C ASN A 171 -13.10 15.81 14.19
N ASN A 172 -12.56 14.84 14.94
CA ASN A 172 -11.72 13.70 14.50
C ASN A 172 -12.47 12.72 13.58
N ASP A 173 -13.21 13.24 12.60
CA ASP A 173 -13.98 12.41 11.68
C ASP A 173 -13.06 11.99 10.53
N GLY A 174 -12.63 10.72 10.54
CA GLY A 174 -12.00 10.08 9.39
C GLY A 174 -12.94 10.02 8.19
N ARG A 175 -12.40 9.77 7.00
CA ARG A 175 -13.19 9.66 5.76
C ARG A 175 -12.73 8.49 4.91
N ILE A 176 -13.70 7.83 4.28
CA ILE A 176 -13.44 6.88 3.20
C ILE A 176 -13.62 7.63 1.88
N VAL A 177 -12.57 7.67 1.06
CA VAL A 177 -12.61 8.21 -0.30
C VAL A 177 -12.70 7.05 -1.28
N VAL A 178 -13.71 7.07 -2.14
CA VAL A 178 -13.89 6.05 -3.17
C VAL A 178 -13.21 6.53 -4.45
N LEU A 179 -12.18 5.82 -4.88
CA LEU A 179 -11.45 6.07 -6.11
C LEU A 179 -11.87 5.02 -7.14
N GLU A 180 -12.30 5.45 -8.32
CA GLU A 180 -12.63 4.55 -9.42
C GLU A 180 -11.43 4.39 -10.35
N LYS A 181 -10.99 3.16 -10.60
CA LYS A 181 -9.94 2.91 -11.60
C LYS A 181 -10.52 3.10 -13.00
N LYS A 182 -10.11 4.16 -13.70
CA LYS A 182 -10.44 4.37 -15.11
C LYS A 182 -9.32 3.83 -16.00
N THR A 183 -9.66 3.09 -17.03
CA THR A 183 -8.71 2.80 -18.11
C THR A 183 -8.40 4.11 -18.84
N ALA A 184 -7.12 4.35 -19.14
CA ALA A 184 -6.73 5.46 -19.99
C ALA A 184 -7.50 5.37 -21.31
N THR A 185 -8.38 6.34 -21.57
CA THR A 185 -9.04 6.45 -22.86
C THR A 185 -7.99 6.93 -23.84
N THR A 186 -7.63 6.09 -24.80
CA THR A 186 -6.79 6.51 -25.93
C THR A 186 -7.51 7.66 -26.61
N LYS A 187 -6.92 8.87 -26.56
CA LYS A 187 -7.34 9.98 -27.42
C LYS A 187 -6.71 9.83 -28.78
#